data_AF-A0A1Y1LSV5-F1
#
_entry.id   AF-A0A1Y1LSV5-F1
#
_cell.length_a   1.000
_cell.length_b   1.000
_cell.length_c   1.000
_cell.angle_alpha   90.00
_cell.angle_beta   90.00
_cell.angle_gamma   90.00
#
_symmetry.space_group_name_H-M   'P 1'
#
loop_
_entity.id
_entity.type
_entity.pdbx_description
1 polymer ?
#
loop_
_entity_poly.entity_id
_entity_poly.type
_entity_poly.pdbx_seq_one_letter_code
_entity_poly.pdbx_strand_id
1 'polypeptide(L)'
;DEPKASTSTDIGGGSDNQEIVAYIEGSKKFPHLVVRNYKYLKHRSAQRATYWKCQFYDSGACKARCIIGMDQSIILKGLHTHTSDAESIKLCRVIGRERFRVRSDMMDCV
;
A
#
# COMPACT_ATOMS: atom_id res chain seq x y z
N ASP A 1 43.08 -17.35 -0.17
CA ASP A 1 41.79 -18.00 -0.47
C ASP A 1 40.94 -17.98 0.81
N GLU A 2 39.66 -17.64 0.67
CA GLU A 2 38.64 -17.21 1.66
C GLU A 2 38.52 -17.91 3.04
N PRO A 3 37.74 -17.37 4.01
CA PRO A 3 37.06 -16.06 4.07
C PRO A 3 37.29 -15.28 5.39
N LYS A 4 37.10 -13.95 5.37
CA LYS A 4 36.90 -13.18 6.61
C LYS A 4 35.44 -13.33 7.04
N ALA A 5 35.24 -13.85 8.25
CA ALA A 5 33.98 -13.80 8.95
C ALA A 5 33.60 -12.33 9.20
N SER A 6 32.42 -11.93 8.74
CA SER A 6 31.79 -10.67 9.15
C SER A 6 31.01 -10.92 10.42
N THR A 7 31.51 -10.36 11.52
CA THR A 7 30.80 -10.28 12.80
C THR A 7 30.00 -8.98 12.86
N SER A 8 28.87 -9.05 13.56
CA SER A 8 28.31 -7.99 14.42
C SER A 8 27.45 -6.93 13.72
N THR A 9 26.12 -6.99 13.90
CA THR A 9 25.27 -6.18 14.83
C THR A 9 24.99 -4.79 14.19
N ASP A 10 23.81 -4.19 14.21
CA ASP A 10 22.93 -3.94 15.34
C ASP A 10 21.47 -3.66 14.90
N ILE A 11 20.58 -3.91 15.85
CA ILE A 11 19.15 -3.64 15.85
C ILE A 11 18.90 -2.15 15.57
N GLY A 12 18.38 -1.84 14.39
CA GLY A 12 17.73 -0.57 14.09
C GLY A 12 16.24 -0.64 14.42
N GLY A 13 15.89 -0.69 15.70
CA GLY A 13 14.53 -0.47 16.18
C GLY A 13 14.23 1.03 16.15
N GLY A 14 13.71 1.52 15.02
CA GLY A 14 13.53 2.95 14.77
C GLY A 14 12.21 3.27 14.06
N SER A 15 11.12 3.33 14.84
CA SER A 15 9.83 3.94 14.47
C SER A 15 9.31 3.60 13.06
N ASP A 16 8.82 2.37 12.93
CA ASP A 16 8.32 1.70 11.72
C ASP A 16 6.99 2.28 11.16
N ASN A 17 6.70 3.56 11.39
CA ASN A 17 5.47 4.24 10.95
C ASN A 17 5.49 4.55 9.44
N GLN A 18 6.06 3.66 8.64
CA GLN A 18 6.15 3.77 7.19
C GLN A 18 5.62 2.49 6.53
N GLU A 19 4.99 2.66 5.38
CA GLU A 19 4.48 1.56 4.58
C GLU A 19 5.07 1.63 3.17
N ILE A 20 5.46 0.46 2.62
CA ILE A 20 5.86 0.36 1.23
C ILE A 20 4.60 0.20 0.38
N VAL A 21 4.40 1.13 -0.52
CA VAL A 21 3.31 1.12 -1.47
C VAL A 21 3.87 0.82 -2.85
N ALA A 22 3.34 -0.21 -3.50
CA ALA A 22 3.69 -0.53 -4.87
C ALA A 22 2.56 -0.12 -5.82
N TYR A 23 2.94 0.36 -6.99
CA TYR A 23 2.06 0.55 -8.12
C TYR A 23 2.31 -0.58 -9.10
N ILE A 24 1.26 -1.30 -9.44
CA ILE A 24 1.29 -2.35 -10.47
C ILE A 24 0.49 -1.88 -11.68
N GLU A 25 0.75 -2.48 -12.83
CA GLU A 25 -0.10 -2.28 -13.99
C GLU A 25 -1.57 -2.58 -13.62
N GLY A 26 -2.46 -1.65 -13.97
CA GLY A 26 -3.89 -1.83 -13.78
C GLY A 26 -4.60 -1.96 -15.12
N SER A 27 -5.92 -1.91 -15.11
CA SER A 27 -6.69 -1.76 -16.35
C SER A 27 -6.22 -0.52 -17.13
N LYS A 28 -6.29 -0.55 -18.47
CA LYS A 28 -5.67 0.40 -19.44
C LYS A 28 -5.65 1.90 -19.07
N LYS A 29 -6.51 2.37 -18.15
CA LYS A 29 -6.62 3.78 -17.74
C LYS A 29 -5.88 4.14 -16.45
N PHE A 30 -5.73 3.25 -15.47
CA PHE A 30 -5.14 3.60 -14.16
C PHE A 30 -4.39 2.42 -13.53
N PRO A 31 -3.25 2.66 -12.85
CA PRO A 31 -2.55 1.62 -12.10
C PRO A 31 -3.37 1.13 -10.91
N HIS A 32 -3.04 -0.07 -10.41
CA HIS A 32 -3.55 -0.55 -9.14
C HIS A 32 -2.50 -0.34 -8.04
N LEU A 33 -2.99 -0.09 -6.83
CA LEU A 33 -2.15 0.06 -5.64
C LEU A 33 -2.01 -1.29 -4.95
N VAL A 34 -0.83 -1.58 -4.42
CA VAL A 34 -0.57 -2.74 -3.57
C VAL A 34 0.01 -2.27 -2.24
N VAL A 35 -0.66 -2.66 -1.16
CA VAL A 35 -0.24 -2.38 0.22
C VAL A 35 -0.46 -3.63 1.06
N ARG A 36 0.54 -4.10 1.80
CA ARG A 36 0.48 -5.32 2.62
C ARG A 36 -0.10 -6.53 1.87
N ASN A 37 0.30 -6.71 0.61
CA ASN A 37 -0.18 -7.76 -0.30
C ASN A 37 -1.69 -7.70 -0.63
N TYR A 38 -2.35 -6.56 -0.43
CA TYR A 38 -3.72 -6.33 -0.87
C TYR A 38 -3.76 -5.37 -2.05
N LYS A 39 -4.60 -5.67 -3.03
CA LYS A 39 -4.83 -4.85 -4.21
C LYS A 39 -5.95 -3.84 -3.97
N TYR A 40 -5.66 -2.58 -4.27
CA TYR A 40 -6.63 -1.51 -4.26
C TYR A 40 -6.79 -0.88 -5.64
N LEU A 41 -8.04 -0.55 -5.97
CA LEU A 41 -8.44 0.13 -7.19
C LEU A 41 -8.65 1.61 -6.88
N LYS A 42 -8.30 2.48 -7.84
CA LYS A 42 -8.54 3.92 -7.71
C LYS A 42 -10.05 4.16 -7.63
N HIS A 43 -10.50 4.85 -6.58
CA HIS A 43 -11.91 5.21 -6.40
C HIS A 43 -12.15 6.65 -6.89
N ARG A 44 -11.46 7.62 -6.31
CA ARG A 44 -11.54 9.03 -6.69
C ARG A 44 -10.25 9.76 -6.30
N SER A 45 -9.96 10.86 -6.98
CA SER A 45 -8.93 11.81 -6.56
C SER A 45 -9.62 13.10 -6.11
N ALA A 46 -9.14 13.66 -5.00
CA ALA A 46 -9.49 14.98 -4.51
C ALA A 46 -8.23 15.87 -4.54
N GLN A 47 -8.36 17.15 -4.20
CA GLN A 47 -7.26 18.11 -4.27
C GLN A 47 -6.04 17.72 -3.43
N ARG A 48 -6.21 17.02 -2.29
CA ARG A 48 -5.11 16.69 -1.35
C ARG A 48 -4.83 15.20 -1.18
N ALA A 49 -5.65 14.34 -1.79
CA ALA A 49 -5.54 12.90 -1.59
C ALA A 49 -6.15 12.11 -2.74
N THR A 50 -5.62 10.90 -2.94
CA THR A 50 -6.26 9.88 -3.78
C THR A 50 -6.83 8.78 -2.91
N TYR A 51 -8.10 8.47 -3.13
CA TYR A 51 -8.84 7.45 -2.42
C TYR A 51 -8.84 6.16 -3.24
N TRP A 52 -8.51 5.07 -2.57
CA TRP A 52 -8.41 3.74 -3.11
C TRP A 52 -9.32 2.80 -2.30
N LYS A 53 -9.90 1.82 -2.98
CA LYS A 53 -10.79 0.82 -2.40
C LYS A 53 -10.26 -0.57 -2.70
N CYS A 54 -10.43 -1.52 -1.79
CA CYS A 54 -10.08 -2.92 -2.05
C CYS A 54 -10.75 -3.40 -3.36
N GLN A 55 -10.09 -4.29 -4.11
CA GLN A 55 -10.67 -4.86 -5.33
C GLN A 55 -12.03 -5.54 -5.12
N PHE A 56 -12.29 -6.06 -3.91
CA PHE A 56 -13.56 -6.69 -3.53
C PHE A 56 -14.56 -5.72 -2.87
N TYR A 57 -14.32 -4.41 -2.95
CA TYR A 57 -15.21 -3.41 -2.35
C TYR A 57 -16.58 -3.37 -3.01
N ASP A 58 -16.59 -3.39 -4.35
CA ASP A 58 -17.81 -3.22 -5.15
C ASP A 58 -18.71 -4.47 -5.12
N SER A 59 -18.14 -5.66 -4.91
CA SER A 59 -18.90 -6.89 -4.66
C SER A 59 -19.46 -6.96 -3.24
N GLY A 60 -19.08 -6.04 -2.36
CA GLY A 60 -19.47 -6.05 -0.95
C GLY A 60 -18.70 -7.01 -0.05
N ALA A 61 -17.83 -7.86 -0.62
CA ALA A 61 -17.07 -8.87 0.12
C ALA A 61 -15.94 -8.29 0.99
N CYS A 62 -15.58 -7.02 0.79
CA CYS A 62 -14.62 -6.29 1.62
C CYS A 62 -15.00 -4.81 1.73
N LYS A 63 -14.63 -4.13 2.83
CA LYS A 63 -14.86 -2.67 3.01
C LYS A 63 -13.57 -1.88 3.26
N ALA A 64 -12.42 -2.55 3.16
CA ALA A 64 -11.12 -1.93 3.31
C ALA A 64 -10.86 -0.87 2.24
N ARG A 65 -10.23 0.23 2.66
CA ARG A 65 -9.89 1.39 1.85
C ARG A 65 -8.48 1.86 2.20
N CYS A 66 -7.84 2.49 1.24
CA CYS A 66 -6.52 3.11 1.40
C CYS A 66 -6.60 4.55 0.89
N ILE A 67 -5.98 5.49 1.60
CA ILE A 67 -5.94 6.90 1.20
C ILE A 67 -4.48 7.32 1.13
N ILE A 68 -4.08 7.87 -0.01
CA ILE A 68 -2.74 8.39 -0.25
C ILE A 68 -2.83 9.92 -0.29
N GLY A 69 -2.21 10.57 0.69
CA GLY A 69 -2.12 12.03 0.78
C GLY A 69 -0.99 12.58 -0.09
N MET A 70 -1.13 13.83 -0.54
CA MET A 70 -0.06 14.54 -1.24
C MET A 70 1.16 14.83 -0.35
N ASP A 71 0.99 14.79 0.98
CA ASP A 71 2.04 14.94 1.98
C ASP A 71 2.84 13.64 2.21
N GLN A 72 2.79 12.71 1.25
CA GLN A 72 3.42 11.39 1.33
C GLN A 72 2.95 10.58 2.55
N SER A 73 1.67 10.74 2.91
CA SER A 73 1.00 9.96 3.94
C SER A 73 0.13 8.86 3.38
N ILE A 74 -0.03 7.78 4.15
CA ILE A 74 -0.97 6.69 3.87
C ILE A 74 -1.87 6.44 5.08
N ILE A 75 -3.15 6.19 4.79
CA ILE A 75 -4.14 5.82 5.79
C ILE A 75 -4.85 4.56 5.32
N LEU A 76 -4.81 3.53 6.15
CA LEU A 76 -5.51 2.27 5.93
C LEU A 76 -6.79 2.27 6.78
N LYS A 77 -7.95 2.26 6.12
CA LYS A 77 -9.27 2.26 6.78
C LYS A 77 -9.94 0.91 6.59
N GLY A 78 -10.51 0.36 7.67
CA GLY A 78 -11.22 -0.92 7.66
C GLY A 78 -10.29 -2.14 7.62
N LEU A 79 -10.84 -3.30 7.97
CA LEU A 79 -10.13 -4.57 7.96
C LEU A 79 -10.45 -5.34 6.67
N HIS A 80 -9.45 -6.06 6.15
CA HIS A 80 -9.67 -7.01 5.07
C HIS A 80 -10.37 -8.26 5.61
N THR A 81 -11.42 -8.68 4.92
CA THR A 81 -12.25 -9.85 5.25
C THR A 81 -12.00 -11.03 4.30
N HIS A 82 -10.87 -11.01 3.61
CA HIS A 82 -10.44 -12.02 2.65
C HIS A 82 -8.93 -12.21 2.77
N THR A 83 -8.44 -13.33 2.23
CA THR A 83 -7.00 -13.60 2.15
C THR A 83 -6.30 -12.56 1.27
N SER A 84 -5.00 -12.37 1.49
CA SER A 84 -4.21 -11.44 0.68
C SER A 84 -4.16 -11.86 -0.79
N ASP A 85 -3.87 -10.89 -1.65
CA ASP A 85 -3.81 -11.06 -3.10
C ASP A 85 -2.40 -11.45 -3.57
N ALA A 86 -1.55 -11.93 -2.65
CA ALA A 86 -0.10 -12.08 -2.82
C ALA A 86 0.28 -12.86 -4.08
N GLU A 87 -0.34 -14.01 -4.33
CA GLU A 87 -0.05 -14.83 -5.52
C GLU A 87 -0.40 -14.10 -6.81
N SER A 88 -1.56 -13.43 -6.86
CA SER A 88 -1.95 -12.66 -8.04
C SER A 88 -1.05 -11.45 -8.27
N ILE A 89 -0.53 -10.83 -7.20
CA ILE A 89 0.37 -9.68 -7.26
C ILE A 89 1.73 -10.08 -7.83
N LYS A 90 2.25 -11.29 -7.50
CA LYS A 90 3.53 -11.79 -8.06
C LYS A 90 3.52 -11.87 -9.58
N LEU A 91 2.35 -12.06 -10.19
CA LEU A 91 2.17 -12.13 -11.64
C LEU A 91 2.06 -10.76 -12.31
N CYS A 92 1.86 -9.68 -11.55
CA CYS A 92 1.69 -8.35 -12.10
C CYS A 92 3.03 -7.63 -12.28
N ARG A 93 3.17 -6.86 -13.36
CA ARG A 93 4.31 -5.96 -13.52
C ARG A 93 4.22 -4.81 -12.53
N VAL A 94 5.23 -4.68 -11.67
CA VAL A 94 5.42 -3.51 -10.80
C VAL A 94 5.99 -2.37 -11.62
N ILE A 95 5.31 -1.22 -11.61
CA ILE A 95 5.70 -0.01 -12.34
C ILE A 95 6.29 1.07 -11.42
N GLY A 96 6.15 0.94 -10.09
CA GLY A 96 6.74 1.85 -9.12
C GLY A 96 6.61 1.35 -7.68
N ARG A 97 7.48 1.86 -6.80
CA ARG A 97 7.42 1.63 -5.35
C ARG A 97 7.80 2.91 -4.63
N GLU A 98 7.10 3.22 -3.56
CA GLU A 98 7.32 4.42 -2.76
C GLU A 98 7.01 4.16 -1.28
N ARG A 99 7.66 4.92 -0.39
CA ARG A 99 7.46 4.84 1.06
C ARG A 99 6.51 5.95 1.49
N PHE A 100 5.51 5.60 2.30
CA PHE A 100 4.54 6.55 2.84
C PHE A 100 4.53 6.51 4.36
N ARG A 101 4.39 7.68 5.01
CA ARG A 101 4.19 7.75 6.46
C ARG A 101 2.77 7.29 6.80
N VAL A 102 2.63 6.29 7.67
CA VAL A 102 1.32 5.82 8.13
C VAL A 102 0.73 6.86 9.08
N ARG A 103 -0.52 7.27 8.82
CA ARG A 103 -1.32 8.13 9.69
C ARG A 103 -2.56 7.38 10.17
N SER A 104 -2.99 7.68 11.40
CA SER A 104 -4.22 7.11 11.99
C SER A 104 -5.41 8.06 11.82
N ASP A 105 -5.14 9.34 11.56
CA ASP A 105 -6.08 10.45 11.46
C ASP A 105 -6.05 11.05 10.04
N MET A 106 -7.22 11.03 9.37
CA MET A 106 -7.53 12.02 8.35
C MET A 106 -8.72 12.80 8.86
N MET A 107 -8.58 14.12 9.04
CA MET A 107 -9.75 14.99 8.88
C MET A 107 -10.23 14.73 7.45
N ASP A 108 -11.40 14.10 7.30
CA ASP A 108 -12.01 13.88 6.00
C ASP A 108 -12.12 15.27 5.33
N CYS A 109 -11.22 15.53 4.38
CA CYS A 109 -11.27 16.75 3.58
C CYS A 109 -12.45 16.59 2.63
N VAL A 110 -13.63 16.93 3.14
CA VAL A 110 -14.85 17.22 2.38
C VAL A 110 -14.65 18.52 1.63
#